data_AF-A0AAV4UBY5-F1
#
_entry.id   AF-A0AAV4UBY5-F1
#
_cell.length_a   1.000
_cell.length_b   1.000
_cell.length_c   1.000
_cell.angle_alpha   90.00
_cell.angle_beta   90.00
_cell.angle_gamma   90.00
#
_symmetry.space_group_name_H-M   'P 1'
#
loop_
_entity.id
_entity.type
_entity.pdbx_description
1 polymer ?
#
loop_
_entity_poly.entity_id
_entity_poly.type
_entity_poly.pdbx_seq_one_letter_code
_entity_poly.pdbx_strand_id
1 'polypeptide(L)'
;MMRAAVFLLFVAVVYGKPAEIKNPMINDGLFEGDIMGIDPDQDRNAVPRDSQRWTNGVIPYEVDPSLYGIWELLMKSIRHIEDNSCLRFVQRTNERNYIRMYKGEGCWSFWGMLGNGEQKLSLGDGCEYFGTVVHEFLHAIGFQHEQNRSDRDDYLNIHWENIIEKWYYAFNKLLPEQHRLLTPFDYDSVMLYGEKSFSKQWNLKAMTAKDGRFLDEAYNKPGMSASDIKRLNMLYNCPNQ
;
A
#
# COMPACT_ATOMS: atom_id res chain seq x y z
N MET A 1 49.41 -34.72 -44.69
CA MET A 1 48.92 -34.28 -43.37
C MET A 1 47.92 -33.15 -43.58
N MET A 2 46.66 -33.31 -43.15
CA MET A 2 45.84 -32.28 -42.50
C MET A 2 44.44 -32.87 -42.26
N ARG A 3 44.11 -33.08 -40.99
CA ARG A 3 42.74 -33.41 -40.55
C ARG A 3 42.03 -32.10 -40.27
N ALA A 4 40.93 -31.83 -40.97
CA ALA A 4 40.07 -30.70 -40.68
C ALA A 4 39.22 -31.03 -39.43
N ALA A 5 39.40 -30.26 -38.36
CA ALA A 5 38.57 -30.35 -37.17
C ALA A 5 37.39 -29.37 -37.34
N VAL A 6 36.18 -29.92 -37.41
CA VAL A 6 34.93 -29.14 -37.40
C VAL A 6 34.62 -28.82 -35.94
N PHE A 7 34.76 -27.55 -35.55
CA PHE A 7 34.30 -27.06 -34.26
C PHE A 7 32.81 -26.73 -34.34
N LEU A 8 31.98 -27.57 -33.74
CA LEU A 8 30.57 -27.28 -33.48
C LEU A 8 30.49 -26.31 -32.29
N LEU A 9 30.17 -25.04 -32.59
CA LEU A 9 29.92 -24.02 -31.58
C LEU A 9 28.51 -24.26 -31.01
N PHE A 10 28.42 -24.84 -29.82
CA PHE A 10 27.17 -24.88 -29.06
C PHE A 10 26.90 -23.48 -28.48
N VAL A 11 26.00 -22.72 -29.13
CA VAL A 11 25.44 -21.50 -28.55
C VAL A 11 24.41 -21.93 -27.52
N ALA A 12 24.82 -21.98 -26.24
CA ALA A 12 23.88 -22.09 -25.13
C ALA A 12 23.14 -20.76 -24.99
N VAL A 13 21.89 -20.71 -25.45
CA VAL A 13 20.98 -19.60 -25.15
C VAL A 13 20.60 -19.73 -23.69
N VAL A 14 21.28 -18.98 -22.83
CA VAL A 14 20.87 -18.80 -21.43
C VAL A 14 19.61 -17.93 -21.47
N TYR A 15 18.44 -18.55 -21.34
CA TYR A 15 17.21 -17.84 -21.02
C TYR A 15 17.38 -17.29 -19.60
N GLY A 16 17.85 -16.05 -19.49
CA GLY A 16 17.72 -15.29 -18.25
C GLY A 16 16.23 -15.18 -17.95
N LYS A 17 15.79 -15.63 -16.76
CA LYS A 17 14.46 -15.27 -16.28
C LYS A 17 14.39 -13.74 -16.34
N PRO A 18 13.33 -13.14 -16.91
CA PRO A 18 13.16 -11.70 -16.82
C PRO A 18 13.26 -11.33 -15.35
N ALA A 19 14.06 -10.30 -15.03
CA ALA A 19 14.11 -9.77 -13.68
C ALA A 19 12.66 -9.41 -13.31
N GLU A 20 12.10 -10.12 -12.33
CA GLU A 20 10.81 -9.76 -11.77
C GLU A 20 10.96 -8.32 -11.26
N ILE A 21 10.22 -7.38 -11.86
CA ILE A 21 10.11 -6.03 -11.31
C ILE A 21 9.42 -6.22 -9.97
N LYS A 22 10.21 -6.28 -8.91
CA LYS A 22 9.72 -6.42 -7.54
C LYS A 22 8.95 -5.13 -7.22
N ASN A 23 7.62 -5.21 -7.17
CA ASN A 23 6.80 -4.12 -6.66
C ASN A 23 7.17 -3.95 -5.17
N PRO A 24 7.68 -2.79 -4.73
CA PRO A 24 8.14 -2.60 -3.36
C PRO A 24 7.00 -2.58 -2.33
N MET A 25 5.74 -2.49 -2.77
CA MET A 25 4.54 -2.65 -1.92
C MET A 25 4.15 -4.13 -1.73
N ILE A 26 4.86 -5.09 -2.35
CA ILE A 26 4.60 -6.54 -2.20
C ILE A 26 5.74 -7.15 -1.36
N ASN A 27 5.52 -7.26 -0.06
CA ASN A 27 6.53 -7.67 0.92
C ASN A 27 6.13 -8.98 1.63
N ASP A 28 7.01 -9.98 1.54
CA ASP A 28 6.76 -11.29 2.14
C ASP A 28 6.54 -11.17 3.66
N GLY A 29 5.45 -11.78 4.15
CA GLY A 29 5.11 -11.80 5.57
C GLY A 29 4.36 -10.57 6.08
N LEU A 30 4.03 -9.61 5.21
CA LEU A 30 3.14 -8.49 5.55
C LEU A 30 1.71 -8.77 5.11
N PHE A 31 0.76 -8.32 5.91
CA PHE A 31 -0.66 -8.42 5.60
C PHE A 31 -0.98 -7.61 4.36
N GLU A 32 -1.71 -8.21 3.42
CA GLU A 32 -2.06 -7.63 2.12
C GLU A 32 -0.88 -7.11 1.28
N GLY A 33 0.38 -7.36 1.66
CA GLY A 33 1.59 -6.95 0.94
C GLY A 33 2.42 -5.87 1.64
N ASP A 34 1.78 -4.93 2.34
CA ASP A 34 2.41 -3.70 2.86
C ASP A 34 1.84 -3.25 4.23
N ILE A 35 1.05 -4.10 4.90
CA ILE A 35 0.55 -3.82 6.25
C ILE A 35 1.30 -4.67 7.28
N MET A 36 2.05 -4.02 8.17
CA MET A 36 2.78 -4.68 9.25
C MET A 36 1.91 -4.88 10.50
N GLY A 37 2.20 -5.94 11.25
CA GLY A 37 1.63 -6.17 12.60
C GLY A 37 0.30 -6.91 12.62
N ILE A 38 -0.10 -7.50 11.49
CA ILE A 38 -1.31 -8.32 11.34
C ILE A 38 -0.88 -9.65 10.74
N ASP A 39 -1.16 -10.75 11.43
CA ASP A 39 -1.00 -12.09 10.87
C ASP A 39 -2.06 -12.33 9.77
N PRO A 40 -1.67 -12.61 8.51
CA PRO A 40 -2.61 -12.84 7.42
C PRO A 40 -3.58 -14.00 7.62
N ASP A 41 -3.18 -15.01 8.40
CA ASP A 41 -3.94 -16.23 8.63
C ASP A 41 -4.75 -16.19 9.94
N GLN A 42 -4.34 -15.37 10.92
CA GLN A 42 -4.96 -15.31 12.25
C GLN A 42 -5.72 -14.00 12.54
N ASP A 43 -5.22 -12.86 12.06
CA ASP A 43 -5.61 -11.53 12.54
C ASP A 43 -6.51 -10.75 11.57
N ARG A 44 -7.42 -11.46 10.88
CA ARG A 44 -8.42 -10.79 10.04
C ARG A 44 -9.33 -9.84 10.84
N ASN A 45 -9.40 -10.02 12.16
CA ASN A 45 -10.16 -9.20 13.10
C ASN A 45 -9.46 -7.88 13.53
N ALA A 46 -8.41 -7.45 12.83
CA ALA A 46 -7.84 -6.12 12.95
C ALA A 46 -8.80 -5.04 12.40
N VAL A 47 -10.00 -4.97 12.98
CA VAL A 47 -11.00 -3.95 12.68
C VAL A 47 -10.42 -2.58 13.03
N PRO A 48 -10.53 -1.54 12.18
CA PRO A 48 -10.22 -0.18 12.57
C PRO A 48 -11.23 0.25 13.65
N ARG A 49 -10.83 0.05 14.90
CA ARG A 49 -11.58 0.53 16.07
C ARG A 49 -11.35 2.04 16.17
N ASP A 50 -12.31 2.76 16.75
CA ASP A 50 -12.08 4.19 17.05
C ASP A 50 -10.85 4.40 17.94
N SER A 51 -10.46 3.38 18.70
CA SER A 51 -9.22 3.35 19.49
C SER A 51 -7.92 3.33 18.68
N GLN A 52 -7.97 2.99 17.38
CA GLN A 52 -6.80 3.02 16.48
C GLN A 52 -6.73 4.32 15.67
N ARG A 53 -7.65 5.27 15.87
CA ARG A 53 -7.50 6.62 15.32
C ARG A 53 -6.42 7.37 16.10
N TRP A 54 -5.69 8.23 15.41
CA TRP A 54 -4.77 9.16 16.07
C TRP A 54 -5.55 10.15 16.94
N THR A 55 -5.16 10.26 18.21
CA THR A 55 -5.86 11.09 19.20
C THR A 55 -5.94 12.54 18.72
N ASN A 56 -7.17 13.09 18.69
CA ASN A 56 -7.46 14.45 18.21
C ASN A 56 -6.99 14.75 16.77
N GLY A 57 -6.75 13.72 15.94
CA GLY A 57 -6.23 13.90 14.59
C GLY A 57 -4.77 14.38 14.54
N VAL A 58 -4.03 14.31 15.64
CA VAL A 58 -2.61 14.70 15.69
C VAL A 58 -1.74 13.47 15.50
N ILE A 59 -0.81 13.55 14.55
CA ILE A 59 0.12 12.47 14.19
C ILE A 59 1.54 12.96 14.48
N PRO A 60 2.09 12.67 15.66
CA PRO A 60 3.49 12.92 15.93
C PRO A 60 4.38 12.06 15.04
N TYR A 61 5.46 12.63 14.51
CA TYR A 61 6.37 11.91 13.65
C TYR A 61 7.84 12.26 13.86
N GLU A 62 8.70 11.32 13.50
CA GLU A 62 10.14 11.50 13.33
C GLU A 62 10.56 11.03 11.93
N VAL A 63 11.53 11.73 11.34
CA VAL A 63 12.12 11.35 10.05
C VAL A 63 13.55 10.93 10.29
N ASP A 64 13.86 9.69 9.99
CA ASP A 64 15.22 9.19 10.01
C ASP A 64 16.07 9.89 8.93
N PRO A 65 17.34 10.24 9.20
CA PRO A 65 18.21 10.90 8.24
C PRO A 65 18.34 10.16 6.89
N SER A 66 18.11 8.85 6.87
CA SER A 66 18.09 8.04 5.64
C SER A 66 17.04 8.50 4.60
N LEU A 67 16.02 9.25 5.00
CA LEU A 67 14.98 9.79 4.10
C LEU A 67 15.18 11.26 3.71
N TYR A 68 16.25 11.92 4.16
CA TYR A 68 16.49 13.34 3.82
C TYR A 68 16.63 13.57 2.30
N GLY A 69 17.05 12.56 1.53
CA GLY A 69 17.09 12.64 0.07
C GLY A 69 15.72 12.81 -0.60
N ILE A 70 14.62 12.41 0.06
CA ILE A 70 13.24 12.54 -0.43
C ILE A 70 12.40 13.52 0.40
N TRP A 71 13.05 14.41 1.15
CA TRP A 71 12.38 15.33 2.09
C TRP A 71 11.22 16.12 1.46
N GLU A 72 11.43 16.67 0.26
CA GLU A 72 10.39 17.44 -0.43
C GLU A 72 9.16 16.60 -0.79
N LEU A 73 9.37 15.35 -1.21
CA LEU A 73 8.29 14.41 -1.49
C LEU A 73 7.51 14.07 -0.20
N LEU A 74 8.23 13.84 0.89
CA LEU A 74 7.66 13.52 2.19
C LEU A 74 6.79 14.67 2.72
N MET A 75 7.34 15.89 2.72
CA MET A 75 6.61 17.08 3.18
C MET A 75 5.45 17.43 2.25
N LYS A 76 5.58 17.20 0.93
CA LYS A 76 4.47 17.35 -0.02
C LYS A 76 3.33 16.37 0.29
N SER A 77 3.65 15.13 0.63
CA SER A 77 2.66 14.09 0.94
C SER A 77 1.95 14.36 2.27
N ILE A 78 2.69 14.82 3.29
CA ILE A 78 2.12 15.31 4.55
C ILE A 78 1.15 16.48 4.28
N ARG A 79 1.60 17.53 3.57
CA ARG A 79 0.76 18.69 3.23
C ARG A 79 -0.50 18.29 2.47
N HIS A 80 -0.41 17.34 1.55
CA HIS A 80 -1.57 16.84 0.81
C HIS A 80 -2.67 16.29 1.74
N ILE A 81 -2.30 15.62 2.82
CA ILE A 81 -3.25 15.12 3.82
C ILE A 81 -3.78 16.27 4.69
N GLU A 82 -2.91 17.16 5.15
CA GLU A 82 -3.27 18.29 6.02
C GLU A 82 -4.19 19.31 5.34
N ASP A 83 -3.95 19.61 4.06
CA ASP A 83 -4.73 20.57 3.27
C ASP A 83 -6.15 20.05 2.98
N ASN A 84 -6.31 18.73 2.89
CA ASN A 84 -7.59 18.08 2.57
C ASN A 84 -8.30 17.49 3.80
N SER A 85 -7.81 17.76 5.02
CA SER A 85 -8.41 17.23 6.24
C SER A 85 -8.13 18.05 7.50
N CYS A 86 -8.66 17.59 8.63
CA CYS A 86 -8.35 18.12 9.95
C CYS A 86 -7.13 17.45 10.61
N LEU A 87 -6.48 16.47 9.97
CA LEU A 87 -5.33 15.80 10.55
C LEU A 87 -4.10 16.71 10.50
N ARG A 88 -3.25 16.63 11.51
CA ARG A 88 -2.02 17.43 11.62
C ARG A 88 -0.83 16.56 11.96
N PHE A 89 0.17 16.58 11.11
CA PHE A 89 1.45 15.94 11.35
C PHE A 89 2.34 16.91 12.11
N VAL A 90 2.85 16.49 13.26
CA VAL A 90 3.69 17.33 14.11
C VAL A 90 5.04 16.65 14.34
N GLN A 91 6.12 17.41 14.28
CA GLN A 91 7.42 16.87 14.69
C GLN A 91 7.31 16.46 16.16
N ARG A 92 7.64 15.19 16.43
CA ARG A 92 7.56 14.65 17.77
C ARG A 92 8.50 15.39 18.72
N THR A 93 8.04 15.53 19.96
CA THR A 93 8.84 15.98 21.10
C THR A 93 8.89 14.89 22.17
N ASN A 94 7.79 14.64 22.86
CA ASN A 94 7.69 13.69 23.97
C ASN A 94 6.48 12.75 23.86
N GLU A 95 5.73 12.83 22.77
CA GLU A 95 4.55 12.01 22.53
C GLU A 95 4.93 10.53 22.54
N ARG A 96 4.16 9.72 23.27
CA ARG A 96 4.42 8.29 23.41
C ARG A 96 4.21 7.54 22.10
N ASN A 97 3.11 7.82 21.40
CA ASN A 97 2.73 7.17 20.15
C ASN A 97 3.09 8.10 19.00
N TYR A 98 3.82 7.58 18.01
CA TYR A 98 4.31 8.37 16.89
C TYR A 98 4.76 7.47 15.74
N ILE A 99 4.83 8.05 14.54
CA ILE A 99 5.37 7.38 13.37
C ILE A 99 6.86 7.70 13.25
N ARG A 100 7.71 6.67 13.17
CA ARG A 100 9.11 6.84 12.74
C ARG A 100 9.26 6.41 11.29
N MET A 101 9.46 7.39 10.41
CA MET A 101 9.69 7.17 8.99
C MET A 101 11.17 6.89 8.75
N TYR A 102 11.48 5.83 8.00
CA TYR A 102 12.86 5.49 7.69
C TYR A 102 12.99 4.74 6.36
N LYS A 103 14.20 4.68 5.81
CA LYS A 103 14.50 3.89 4.62
C LYS A 103 14.71 2.42 5.01
N GLY A 104 13.64 1.63 5.00
CA GLY A 104 13.67 0.19 5.20
C GLY A 104 13.69 -0.59 3.87
N GLU A 105 13.37 -1.88 3.94
CA GLU A 105 13.09 -2.68 2.75
C GLU A 105 11.60 -2.58 2.42
N GLY A 106 11.29 -2.22 1.17
CA GLY A 106 9.92 -2.08 0.68
C GLY A 106 9.19 -0.84 1.19
N CYS A 107 7.96 -0.69 0.72
CA CYS A 107 6.99 0.30 1.17
C CYS A 107 5.97 -0.42 2.04
N TRP A 108 5.83 0.02 3.28
CA TRP A 108 4.84 -0.54 4.20
C TRP A 108 4.66 0.36 5.42
N SER A 109 3.52 0.15 6.08
CA SER A 109 3.14 0.85 7.29
C SER A 109 2.35 -0.05 8.23
N PHE A 110 2.02 0.45 9.42
CA PHE A 110 1.03 -0.19 10.28
C PHE A 110 -0.36 0.36 9.96
N TRP A 111 -1.40 -0.42 10.29
CA TRP A 111 -2.78 0.01 10.12
C TRP A 111 -3.27 0.78 11.35
N GLY A 112 -3.37 2.11 11.23
CA GLY A 112 -3.78 3.02 12.31
C GLY A 112 -2.72 3.24 13.38
N MET A 113 -3.12 3.88 14.49
CA MET A 113 -2.29 4.09 15.68
C MET A 113 -2.27 2.81 16.55
N LEU A 114 -1.09 2.23 16.78
CA LEU A 114 -0.94 1.03 17.61
C LEU A 114 -1.12 1.26 19.11
N GLY A 115 -0.85 2.48 19.59
CA GLY A 115 -1.02 2.87 20.99
C GLY A 115 0.03 2.33 21.97
N ASN A 116 1.09 1.68 21.46
CA ASN A 116 2.12 1.02 22.27
C ASN A 116 3.52 1.64 22.15
N GLY A 117 3.69 2.77 21.45
CA GLY A 117 4.97 3.47 21.32
C GLY A 117 5.29 3.91 19.89
N GLU A 118 6.56 3.78 19.53
CA GLU A 118 7.05 3.95 18.16
C GLU A 118 6.37 2.93 17.23
N GLN A 119 5.80 3.40 16.12
CA GLN A 119 5.46 2.55 14.97
C GLN A 119 6.24 3.01 13.75
N LYS A 120 6.80 2.05 13.01
CA LYS A 120 7.64 2.34 11.85
C LYS A 120 6.81 2.48 10.58
N LEU A 121 7.28 3.34 9.67
CA LEU A 121 6.80 3.44 8.30
C LEU A 121 8.03 3.35 7.38
N SER A 122 8.08 2.33 6.53
CA SER A 122 9.21 2.08 5.63
C SER A 122 8.96 2.72 4.28
N LEU A 123 9.93 3.52 3.82
CA LEU A 123 10.00 4.05 2.46
C LEU A 123 11.35 3.65 1.86
N GLY A 124 11.45 2.40 1.41
CA GLY A 124 12.63 1.84 0.77
C GLY A 124 12.85 2.30 -0.68
N ASP A 125 13.80 1.64 -1.35
CA ASP A 125 14.04 1.85 -2.79
C ASP A 125 12.79 1.47 -3.61
N GLY A 126 12.34 2.39 -4.48
CA GLY A 126 11.15 2.23 -5.29
C GLY A 126 9.87 2.81 -4.66
N CYS A 127 9.95 3.34 -3.44
CA CYS A 127 8.82 3.98 -2.75
C CYS A 127 8.73 5.50 -3.03
N GLU A 128 9.66 6.06 -3.80
CA GLU A 128 9.82 7.51 -4.02
C GLU A 128 8.78 8.11 -5.00
N TYR A 129 7.55 7.59 -4.99
CA TYR A 129 6.42 8.08 -5.76
C TYR A 129 5.40 8.74 -4.83
N PHE A 130 4.81 9.85 -5.29
CA PHE A 130 3.87 10.63 -4.47
C PHE A 130 2.68 9.80 -4.00
N GLY A 131 2.04 9.05 -4.92
CA GLY A 131 0.92 8.20 -4.56
C GLY A 131 1.30 7.09 -3.58
N THR A 132 2.49 6.48 -3.71
CA THR A 132 3.00 5.48 -2.75
C THR A 132 3.21 6.07 -1.36
N VAL A 133 3.88 7.22 -1.24
CA VAL A 133 4.08 7.84 0.08
C VAL A 133 2.75 8.22 0.74
N VAL A 134 1.79 8.74 -0.04
CA VAL A 134 0.44 9.03 0.46
C VAL A 134 -0.29 7.75 0.90
N HIS A 135 -0.16 6.67 0.14
CA HIS A 135 -0.72 5.35 0.47
C HIS A 135 -0.24 4.85 1.84
N GLU A 136 1.07 4.87 2.08
CA GLU A 136 1.64 4.42 3.37
C GLU A 136 1.22 5.28 4.56
N PHE A 137 1.05 6.59 4.33
CA PHE A 137 0.47 7.47 5.35
C PHE A 137 -0.99 7.15 5.62
N LEU A 138 -1.79 6.84 4.59
CA LEU A 138 -3.18 6.45 4.77
C LEU A 138 -3.32 5.14 5.55
N HIS A 139 -2.44 4.15 5.34
CA HIS A 139 -2.35 2.98 6.21
C HIS A 139 -2.13 3.39 7.67
N ALA A 140 -1.11 4.21 7.94
CA ALA A 140 -0.81 4.70 9.29
C ALA A 140 -1.98 5.46 9.92
N ILE A 141 -2.78 6.14 9.10
CA ILE A 141 -3.98 6.89 9.51
C ILE A 141 -5.15 5.96 9.87
N GLY A 142 -5.24 4.79 9.24
CA GLY A 142 -6.31 3.82 9.50
C GLY A 142 -7.02 3.29 8.25
N PHE A 143 -6.49 3.50 7.04
CA PHE A 143 -7.10 3.01 5.81
C PHE A 143 -6.66 1.58 5.51
N GLN A 144 -7.62 0.80 5.03
CA GLN A 144 -7.41 -0.50 4.38
C GLN A 144 -7.47 -0.37 2.88
N HIS A 145 -7.06 -1.42 2.17
CA HIS A 145 -7.12 -1.50 0.73
C HIS A 145 -8.54 -1.52 0.16
N GLU A 146 -8.78 -0.77 -0.91
CA GLU A 146 -10.10 -0.69 -1.54
C GLU A 146 -10.55 -2.05 -2.11
N GLN A 147 -9.64 -2.86 -2.69
CA GLN A 147 -9.99 -4.18 -3.24
C GLN A 147 -10.34 -5.23 -2.17
N ASN A 148 -10.13 -4.93 -0.89
CA ASN A 148 -10.38 -5.82 0.24
C ASN A 148 -11.72 -5.53 0.93
N ARG A 149 -12.48 -4.53 0.47
CA ARG A 149 -13.83 -4.27 1.00
C ARG A 149 -14.76 -5.48 0.88
N SER A 150 -15.66 -5.65 1.85
CA SER A 150 -16.69 -6.70 1.85
C SER A 150 -17.59 -6.69 0.61
N ASP A 151 -17.83 -5.51 0.02
CA ASP A 151 -18.67 -5.26 -1.16
C ASP A 151 -17.88 -5.24 -2.48
N ARG A 152 -16.56 -5.47 -2.46
CA ARG A 152 -15.71 -5.33 -3.66
C ARG A 152 -16.14 -6.23 -4.83
N ASP A 153 -16.76 -7.37 -4.56
CA ASP A 153 -17.23 -8.29 -5.61
C ASP A 153 -18.35 -7.68 -6.46
N ASP A 154 -18.99 -6.58 -6.04
CA ASP A 154 -19.95 -5.84 -6.89
C ASP A 154 -19.25 -4.98 -7.95
N TYR A 155 -17.95 -4.72 -7.78
CA TYR A 155 -17.15 -3.76 -8.57
C TYR A 155 -15.97 -4.40 -9.30
N LEU A 156 -15.39 -5.46 -8.74
CA LEU A 156 -14.20 -6.13 -9.24
C LEU A 156 -14.46 -7.57 -9.65
N ASN A 157 -13.72 -8.04 -10.65
CA ASN A 157 -13.48 -9.46 -10.88
C ASN A 157 -12.06 -9.79 -10.40
N ILE A 158 -11.91 -10.80 -9.54
CA ILE A 158 -10.60 -11.33 -9.13
C ILE A 158 -10.32 -12.60 -9.91
N HIS A 159 -9.18 -12.64 -10.59
CA HIS A 159 -8.71 -13.76 -11.41
C HIS A 159 -7.72 -14.59 -10.58
N TRP A 160 -8.26 -15.39 -9.66
CA TRP A 160 -7.48 -16.19 -8.70
C TRP A 160 -6.41 -17.07 -9.38
N GLU A 161 -6.74 -17.63 -10.54
CA GLU A 161 -5.83 -18.43 -11.35
C GLU A 161 -4.57 -17.67 -11.81
N ASN A 162 -4.64 -16.34 -11.88
CA ASN A 162 -3.56 -15.45 -12.29
C ASN A 162 -2.72 -14.93 -11.10
N ILE A 163 -3.14 -15.16 -9.85
CA ILE A 163 -2.46 -14.68 -8.63
C ILE A 163 -1.53 -15.78 -8.11
N ILE A 164 -0.31 -15.42 -7.70
CA ILE A 164 0.60 -16.40 -7.09
C ILE A 164 -0.05 -16.93 -5.80
N GLU A 165 -0.17 -18.26 -5.64
CA GLU A 165 -0.96 -18.89 -4.56
C GLU A 165 -0.63 -18.38 -3.16
N LYS A 166 0.66 -18.11 -2.87
CA LYS A 166 1.08 -17.56 -1.57
C LYS A 166 0.47 -16.20 -1.25
N TRP A 167 -0.08 -15.48 -2.23
CA TRP A 167 -0.65 -14.14 -2.09
C TRP A 167 -2.18 -14.11 -2.13
N TYR A 168 -2.86 -15.25 -2.15
CA TYR A 168 -4.33 -15.26 -2.15
C TYR A 168 -4.92 -14.48 -0.97
N TYR A 169 -4.27 -14.48 0.18
CA TYR A 169 -4.73 -13.72 1.34
C TYR A 169 -4.79 -12.20 1.09
N ALA A 170 -3.96 -11.66 0.19
CA ALA A 170 -3.96 -10.23 -0.13
C ALA A 170 -5.25 -9.77 -0.84
N PHE A 171 -6.04 -10.71 -1.37
CA PHE A 171 -7.33 -10.43 -2.02
C PHE A 171 -8.53 -10.91 -1.19
N ASN A 172 -8.31 -11.39 0.04
CA ASN A 172 -9.40 -11.85 0.89
C ASN A 172 -10.20 -10.66 1.43
N LYS A 173 -11.50 -10.63 1.14
CA LYS A 173 -12.39 -9.56 1.59
C LYS A 173 -12.47 -9.48 3.10
N LEU A 174 -12.28 -8.30 3.67
CA LEU A 174 -12.64 -7.99 5.04
C LEU A 174 -14.13 -8.30 5.28
N LEU A 175 -14.44 -8.77 6.48
CA LEU A 175 -15.82 -8.93 6.94
C LEU A 175 -16.46 -7.54 7.13
N PRO A 176 -17.80 -7.41 7.01
CA PRO A 176 -18.49 -6.13 7.19
C PRO A 176 -18.18 -5.43 8.53
N GLU A 177 -17.93 -6.19 9.59
CA GLU A 177 -17.55 -5.68 10.90
C GLU A 177 -16.07 -5.26 11.00
N GLN A 178 -15.23 -5.67 10.05
CA GLN A 178 -13.78 -5.40 10.00
C GLN A 178 -13.43 -4.12 9.24
N HIS A 179 -14.42 -3.43 8.69
CA HIS A 179 -14.21 -2.18 7.96
C HIS A 179 -15.45 -1.28 8.03
N ARG A 180 -15.32 -0.06 7.53
CA ARG A 180 -16.43 0.90 7.48
C ARG A 180 -16.64 1.36 6.05
N LEU A 181 -17.79 1.01 5.49
CA LEU A 181 -18.21 1.51 4.18
C LEU A 181 -18.73 2.95 4.29
N LEU A 182 -17.80 3.88 4.49
CA LEU A 182 -18.11 5.32 4.62
C LEU A 182 -18.41 5.98 3.26
N THR A 183 -17.90 5.40 2.18
CA THR A 183 -18.09 5.89 0.81
C THR A 183 -18.40 4.73 -0.15
N PRO A 184 -19.04 5.00 -1.31
CA PRO A 184 -19.10 4.02 -2.41
C PRO A 184 -17.71 3.52 -2.80
N PHE A 185 -17.66 2.38 -3.48
CA PHE A 185 -16.39 1.84 -3.99
C PHE A 185 -15.72 2.85 -4.94
N ASP A 186 -14.42 3.05 -4.76
CA ASP A 186 -13.65 4.04 -5.50
C ASP A 186 -12.50 3.42 -6.29
N TYR A 187 -12.69 3.34 -7.61
CA TYR A 187 -11.66 2.82 -8.51
C TYR A 187 -10.40 3.71 -8.60
N ASP A 188 -10.52 4.99 -8.25
CA ASP A 188 -9.41 5.95 -8.30
C ASP A 188 -8.72 6.08 -6.94
N SER A 189 -9.16 5.34 -5.93
CA SER A 189 -8.58 5.37 -4.59
C SER A 189 -7.09 5.06 -4.65
N VAL A 190 -6.30 5.83 -3.89
CA VAL A 190 -4.88 5.54 -3.72
C VAL A 190 -4.64 4.24 -2.95
N MET A 191 -5.67 3.73 -2.27
CA MET A 191 -5.67 2.45 -1.58
C MET A 191 -6.13 1.29 -2.45
N LEU A 192 -6.39 1.49 -3.75
CA LEU A 192 -6.69 0.41 -4.69
C LEU A 192 -5.41 -0.03 -5.40
N TYR A 193 -5.08 -1.31 -5.31
CA TYR A 193 -4.01 -1.90 -6.11
C TYR A 193 -4.31 -1.91 -7.62
N GLY A 194 -3.26 -2.06 -8.43
CA GLY A 194 -3.40 -2.16 -9.89
C GLY A 194 -3.88 -3.52 -10.38
N GLU A 195 -4.28 -3.59 -11.65
CA GLU A 195 -4.82 -4.83 -12.24
C GLU A 195 -3.87 -6.04 -12.17
N LYS A 196 -2.56 -5.82 -12.01
CA LYS A 196 -1.51 -6.83 -12.13
C LYS A 196 -0.81 -7.18 -10.81
N SER A 197 -1.21 -6.57 -9.70
CA SER A 197 -0.57 -6.80 -8.40
C SER A 197 -0.62 -8.28 -8.03
N PHE A 198 0.47 -8.82 -7.49
CA PHE A 198 0.64 -10.23 -7.10
C PHE A 198 0.45 -11.27 -8.22
N SER A 199 0.43 -10.84 -9.49
CA SER A 199 0.22 -11.77 -10.60
C SER A 199 1.41 -12.71 -10.83
N LYS A 200 1.12 -13.94 -11.26
CA LYS A 200 2.12 -14.96 -11.64
C LYS A 200 3.03 -14.51 -12.79
N GLN A 201 2.54 -13.61 -13.65
CA GLN A 201 3.27 -13.13 -14.82
C GLN A 201 2.92 -11.67 -15.09
N TRP A 202 3.89 -10.90 -15.59
CA TRP A 202 3.76 -9.45 -15.82
C TRP A 202 2.64 -9.03 -16.80
N ASN A 203 2.14 -9.95 -17.62
CA ASN A 203 1.08 -9.71 -18.60
C ASN A 203 -0.30 -10.22 -18.16
N LEU A 204 -0.38 -10.93 -17.04
CA LEU A 204 -1.64 -11.42 -16.48
C LEU A 204 -2.22 -10.38 -15.53
N LYS A 205 -3.56 -10.28 -15.53
CA LYS A 205 -4.30 -9.42 -14.60
C LYS A 205 -4.77 -10.28 -13.44
N ALA A 206 -4.41 -9.89 -12.22
CA ALA A 206 -4.95 -10.44 -10.98
C ALA A 206 -6.38 -9.95 -10.71
N MET A 207 -6.71 -8.74 -11.16
CA MET A 207 -8.07 -8.20 -11.07
C MET A 207 -8.40 -7.23 -12.19
N THR A 208 -9.70 -7.02 -12.42
CA THR A 208 -10.23 -6.06 -13.41
C THR A 208 -11.49 -5.41 -12.87
N ALA A 209 -11.75 -4.15 -13.23
CA ALA A 209 -13.04 -3.52 -12.97
C ALA A 209 -14.15 -4.20 -13.77
N LYS A 210 -15.33 -4.37 -13.16
CA LYS A 210 -16.51 -4.93 -13.84
C LYS A 210 -17.06 -4.04 -14.94
N ASP A 211 -16.82 -2.73 -14.85
CA ASP A 211 -17.21 -1.76 -15.88
C ASP A 211 -16.14 -1.55 -16.96
N GLY A 212 -15.03 -2.30 -16.91
CA GLY A 212 -13.98 -2.31 -17.92
C GLY A 212 -12.94 -1.19 -17.82
N ARG A 213 -13.03 -0.29 -16.83
CA ARG A 213 -11.98 0.72 -16.62
C ARG A 213 -10.66 0.10 -16.16
N PHE A 214 -9.56 0.79 -16.47
CA PHE A 214 -8.23 0.39 -16.02
C PHE A 214 -8.04 0.68 -14.53
N LEU A 215 -7.42 -0.26 -13.80
CA LEU A 215 -7.03 -0.08 -12.40
C LEU A 215 -5.53 0.17 -12.34
N ASP A 216 -5.18 1.41 -12.01
CA ASP A 216 -3.78 1.82 -11.90
C ASP A 216 -3.21 1.54 -10.51
N GLU A 217 -1.88 1.39 -10.44
CA GLU A 217 -1.15 1.19 -9.18
C GLU A 217 -0.99 2.49 -8.39
N ALA A 218 -0.83 2.39 -7.07
CA ALA A 218 -0.70 3.54 -6.19
C ALA A 218 0.43 4.51 -6.62
N TYR A 219 1.57 4.00 -7.09
CA TYR A 219 2.72 4.81 -7.51
C TYR A 219 2.43 5.73 -8.72
N ASN A 220 1.42 5.42 -9.54
CA ASN A 220 1.02 6.25 -10.68
C ASN A 220 -0.11 7.25 -10.36
N LYS A 221 -0.74 7.12 -9.18
CA LYS A 221 -1.88 7.97 -8.80
C LYS A 221 -1.40 9.33 -8.28
N PRO A 222 -2.18 10.40 -8.49
CA PRO A 222 -1.81 11.76 -8.11
C PRO A 222 -2.01 12.07 -6.63
N GLY A 223 -2.20 11.06 -5.75
CA GLY A 223 -2.53 11.20 -4.34
C GLY A 223 -3.94 10.71 -4.01
N MET A 224 -4.49 11.15 -2.87
CA MET A 224 -5.86 10.82 -2.45
C MET A 224 -6.89 11.25 -3.50
N SER A 225 -7.83 10.36 -3.83
CA SER A 225 -9.00 10.70 -4.62
C SER A 225 -9.98 11.59 -3.83
N ALA A 226 -11.02 12.11 -4.49
CA ALA A 226 -12.11 12.80 -3.79
C ALA A 226 -12.86 11.89 -2.79
N SER A 227 -12.96 10.59 -3.08
CA SER A 227 -13.59 9.61 -2.18
C SER A 227 -12.70 9.31 -0.97
N ASP A 228 -11.38 9.20 -1.17
CA ASP A 228 -10.40 9.05 -0.09
C ASP A 228 -10.46 10.23 0.88
N ILE A 229 -10.47 11.46 0.36
CA ILE A 229 -10.59 12.69 1.14
C ILE A 229 -11.90 12.71 1.93
N LYS A 230 -13.03 12.39 1.28
CA LYS A 230 -14.33 12.30 1.96
C LYS A 230 -14.31 11.25 3.07
N ARG A 231 -13.76 10.07 2.79
CA ARG A 231 -13.62 8.97 3.76
C ARG A 231 -12.75 9.38 4.94
N LEU A 232 -11.64 10.08 4.69
CA LEU A 232 -10.72 10.56 5.74
C LEU A 232 -11.43 11.53 6.68
N ASN A 233 -12.14 12.50 6.12
CA ASN A 233 -12.87 13.50 6.89
C ASN A 233 -14.02 12.88 7.69
N MET A 234 -14.74 11.90 7.14
CA MET A 234 -15.75 11.12 7.87
C MET A 234 -15.11 10.28 8.98
N LEU A 235 -13.96 9.65 8.70
CA LEU A 235 -13.24 8.83 9.67
C LEU A 235 -12.72 9.66 10.84
N TYR A 236 -12.32 10.91 10.65
CA TYR A 236 -11.82 11.77 11.74
C TYR A 236 -12.82 12.80 12.25
N ASN A 237 -14.08 12.74 11.78
CA ASN A 237 -15.13 13.71 12.09
C ASN A 237 -14.66 15.16 11.90
N CYS A 238 -13.95 15.41 10.81
CA CYS A 238 -13.44 16.74 10.52
C CYS A 238 -14.61 17.73 10.38
N PRO A 239 -14.53 18.93 10.98
CA PRO A 239 -15.56 19.94 10.83
C PRO A 239 -15.73 20.23 9.35
N ASN A 240 -16.99 20.35 8.90
CA ASN A 240 -17.34 20.57 7.49
C ASN A 240 -16.41 21.62 6.88
N GLN A 241 -15.58 21.21 5.93
CA GLN A 241 -14.90 22.13 5.01
C GLN A 241 -15.92 22.71 4.03
#